data_AF-A0A436RTN1-F1
#
_entry.id   AF-A0A436RTN1-F1
#
_cell.length_a   1.000
_cell.length_b   1.000
_cell.length_c   1.000
_cell.angle_alpha   90.00
_cell.angle_beta   90.00
_cell.angle_gamma   90.00
#
_symmetry.space_group_name_H-M   'P 1'
#
loop_
_entity.id
_entity.type
_entity.pdbx_description
1 polymer ?
#
loop_
_entity_poly.entity_id
_entity_poly.type
_entity_poly.pdbx_seq_one_letter_code
_entity_poly.pdbx_strand_id
1 'polypeptide(L)'
;MTRLLLGVSAGLAGLLLTGTAFSADLPGKFPGVTIDAKLIGGQQYEKLYERIPEWEKLTGAKVNILSKKNHFDLDKEIKSDIASNSITWCVGSNHTSFAPQYPG
;
A
#
# COMPACT_ATOMS: atom_id res chain seq x y z
N MET A 1 52.83 5.67 22.20
CA MET A 1 51.97 6.35 21.21
C MET A 1 51.54 5.30 20.19
N THR A 2 50.48 4.54 20.45
CA THR A 2 50.10 3.40 19.58
C THR A 2 48.59 3.17 19.55
N ARG A 3 47.80 4.24 19.35
CA ARG A 3 46.33 4.14 19.27
C ARG A 3 45.72 5.14 18.28
N LEU A 4 46.27 5.25 17.06
CA LEU A 4 45.79 6.26 16.12
C LEU A 4 45.64 5.84 14.65
N LEU A 5 45.67 4.55 14.31
CA LEU A 5 45.64 4.12 12.89
C LEU A 5 44.63 3.02 12.52
N LEU A 6 43.71 2.63 13.42
CA LEU A 6 42.72 1.58 13.13
C LEU A 6 41.32 2.09 12.73
N GLY A 7 41.17 3.40 12.48
CA GLY A 7 39.85 4.04 12.40
C GLY A 7 39.24 4.25 11.01
N VAL A 8 39.92 3.94 9.89
CA VAL A 8 39.48 4.44 8.56
C VAL A 8 38.95 3.36 7.61
N SER A 9 39.07 2.06 7.91
CA SER A 9 38.70 1.00 6.96
C SER A 9 37.28 0.45 7.09
N ALA A 10 36.49 0.89 8.09
CA ALA A 10 35.13 0.37 8.30
C ALA A 10 34.01 1.17 7.60
N GLY A 11 34.33 2.33 7.00
CA GLY A 11 33.32 3.22 6.40
C GLY A 11 32.84 2.81 5.01
N LEU A 12 33.62 2.02 4.26
CA LEU A 12 33.31 1.64 2.87
C LEU A 12 32.46 0.37 2.74
N ALA A 13 32.34 -0.43 3.81
CA ALA A 13 31.52 -1.65 3.81
C ALA A 13 30.03 -1.36 4.11
N GLY A 14 29.71 -0.21 4.71
CA GLY A 14 28.33 0.13 5.09
C GLY A 14 27.50 0.79 3.98
N LEU A 15 28.12 1.24 2.90
CA LEU A 15 27.44 2.04 1.86
C LEU A 15 26.81 1.20 0.73
N LEU A 16 26.99 -0.12 0.73
CA LEU A 16 26.40 -1.03 -0.26
C LEU A 16 25.03 -1.62 0.17
N LEU A 17 24.53 -1.21 1.34
CA LEU A 17 23.22 -1.64 1.86
C LEU A 17 22.08 -0.66 1.55
N THR A 18 22.32 0.40 0.76
CA THR A 18 21.25 1.23 0.23
C THR A 18 20.46 0.43 -0.81
N GLY A 19 19.39 -0.18 -0.32
CA GLY A 19 18.61 -1.21 -0.99
C GLY A 19 18.30 -0.89 -2.45
N THR A 20 18.73 -1.79 -3.32
CA THR A 20 18.00 -2.09 -4.53
C THR A 20 16.59 -2.49 -4.10
N ALA A 21 15.63 -1.59 -4.29
CA ALA A 21 14.22 -1.98 -4.30
C ALA A 21 14.03 -2.88 -5.52
N PHE A 22 14.29 -4.17 -5.34
CA PHE A 22 13.89 -5.16 -6.32
C PHE A 22 12.38 -5.03 -6.44
N SER A 23 11.89 -4.79 -7.66
CA SER A 23 10.50 -5.08 -7.99
C SER A 23 10.28 -6.52 -7.54
N ALA A 24 9.44 -6.74 -6.53
CA ALA A 24 9.12 -8.10 -6.13
C ALA A 24 8.53 -8.77 -7.38
N ASP A 25 9.26 -9.72 -7.97
CA ASP A 25 8.64 -10.75 -8.78
C ASP A 25 7.46 -11.22 -7.95
N LEU A 26 6.21 -11.01 -8.38
CA LEU A 26 5.03 -11.44 -7.62
C LEU A 26 5.02 -12.98 -7.67
N PRO A 27 5.63 -13.68 -6.70
CA PRO A 27 5.93 -15.09 -6.86
C PRO A 27 4.77 -15.83 -6.22
N GLY A 28 3.83 -16.29 -7.04
CA GLY A 28 2.83 -17.23 -6.57
C GLY A 28 1.43 -16.68 -6.44
N LYS A 29 0.53 -17.63 -6.71
CA LYS A 29 -0.89 -17.50 -6.76
C LYS A 29 -1.37 -17.29 -5.32
N PHE A 30 -2.20 -16.28 -5.10
CA PHE A 30 -3.02 -16.08 -3.90
C PHE A 30 -4.45 -16.64 -4.15
N PRO A 31 -4.63 -17.91 -4.59
CA PRO A 31 -5.96 -18.41 -4.90
C PRO A 31 -6.77 -18.46 -3.60
N GLY A 32 -8.00 -17.99 -3.68
CA GLY A 32 -8.89 -17.91 -2.51
C GLY A 32 -8.63 -16.69 -1.61
N VAL A 33 -7.64 -15.85 -1.91
CA VAL A 33 -7.52 -14.53 -1.25
C VAL A 33 -8.40 -13.53 -1.99
N THR A 34 -9.27 -12.85 -1.24
CA THR A 34 -10.02 -11.69 -1.72
C THR A 34 -9.64 -10.49 -0.88
N ILE A 35 -9.25 -9.40 -1.54
CA ILE A 35 -8.97 -8.11 -0.92
C ILE A 35 -10.25 -7.27 -1.02
N ASP A 36 -10.81 -6.92 0.13
CA ASP A 36 -11.91 -5.96 0.22
C ASP A 36 -11.36 -4.53 0.15
N ALA A 37 -11.76 -3.78 -0.88
CA ALA A 37 -11.20 -2.47 -1.19
C ALA A 37 -12.26 -1.37 -1.22
N LYS A 38 -11.90 -0.21 -0.65
CA LYS A 38 -12.66 1.05 -0.72
C LYS A 38 -11.89 2.03 -1.59
N LEU A 39 -12.43 2.38 -2.75
CA LEU A 39 -11.70 3.04 -3.84
C LEU A 39 -12.31 4.41 -4.18
N ILE A 40 -11.48 5.34 -4.67
CA ILE A 40 -11.97 6.62 -5.19
C ILE A 40 -12.73 6.41 -6.50
N GLY A 41 -13.95 6.93 -6.59
CA GLY A 41 -14.74 6.90 -7.81
C GLY A 41 -14.49 8.11 -8.72
N GLY A 42 -14.97 8.03 -9.96
CA GLY A 42 -14.94 9.11 -10.93
C GLY A 42 -14.15 8.76 -12.19
N GLN A 43 -14.54 9.35 -13.32
CA GLN A 43 -14.05 8.96 -14.65
C GLN A 43 -12.53 8.92 -14.79
N GLN A 44 -11.82 9.83 -14.11
CA GLN A 44 -10.35 9.90 -14.12
C GLN A 44 -9.65 8.66 -13.53
N TYR A 45 -10.33 7.90 -12.65
CA TYR A 45 -9.77 6.72 -11.98
C TYR A 45 -10.22 5.41 -12.62
N GLU A 46 -11.23 5.41 -13.49
CA GLU A 46 -11.75 4.19 -14.12
C GLU A 46 -10.67 3.41 -14.87
N LYS A 47 -9.84 4.11 -15.65
CA LYS A 47 -8.69 3.52 -16.35
C LYS A 47 -7.67 2.87 -15.41
N LEU A 48 -7.52 3.36 -14.19
CA LEU A 48 -6.65 2.72 -13.20
C LEU A 48 -7.23 1.37 -12.77
N TYR A 49 -8.55 1.30 -12.56
CA TYR A 49 -9.22 0.08 -12.11
C TYR A 49 -9.37 -0.99 -13.19
N GLU A 50 -9.27 -0.62 -14.47
CA GLU A 50 -9.11 -1.59 -15.57
C GLU A 50 -7.85 -2.47 -15.43
N ARG A 51 -6.89 -2.08 -14.58
CA ARG A 51 -5.71 -2.90 -14.24
C ARG A 51 -5.99 -3.98 -13.20
N ILE A 52 -7.09 -3.90 -12.46
CA ILE A 52 -7.45 -4.90 -11.44
C ILE A 52 -7.57 -6.31 -12.06
N PRO A 53 -8.30 -6.53 -13.17
CA PRO A 53 -8.38 -7.85 -13.80
C PRO A 53 -7.02 -8.42 -14.23
N GLU A 54 -6.11 -7.57 -14.72
CA GLU A 54 -4.75 -7.99 -15.06
C GLU A 54 -4.00 -8.44 -13.81
N TRP A 55 -4.08 -7.64 -12.74
CA TRP A 55 -3.48 -7.98 -11.46
C TRP A 55 -4.07 -9.28 -10.88
N GLU A 56 -5.39 -9.48 -10.92
CA GLU A 56 -6.04 -10.72 -10.50
C GLU A 56 -5.56 -11.94 -11.31
N LYS A 57 -5.35 -11.77 -12.62
CA LYS A 57 -4.84 -12.85 -13.49
C LYS A 57 -3.40 -13.21 -13.15
N LEU A 58 -2.55 -12.21 -12.91
CA LEU A 58 -1.14 -12.40 -12.57
C LEU A 58 -0.95 -13.00 -11.18
N THR A 59 -1.81 -12.61 -10.23
CA THR A 59 -1.66 -12.96 -8.82
C THR A 59 -2.58 -14.08 -8.34
N GLY A 60 -3.69 -14.37 -9.02
CA GLY A 60 -4.70 -15.34 -8.57
C GLY A 60 -5.57 -14.88 -7.39
N ALA A 61 -5.30 -13.70 -6.81
CA ALA A 61 -6.18 -13.06 -5.83
C ALA A 61 -7.41 -12.45 -6.52
N LYS A 62 -8.38 -12.03 -5.69
CA LYS A 62 -9.55 -11.27 -6.09
C LYS A 62 -9.60 -9.92 -5.40
N VAL A 63 -10.21 -8.94 -6.05
CA VAL A 63 -10.54 -7.65 -5.46
C VAL A 63 -12.05 -7.52 -5.40
N ASN A 64 -12.59 -7.34 -4.21
CA ASN A 64 -13.98 -7.02 -3.99
C ASN A 64 -14.09 -5.53 -3.65
N ILE A 65 -14.70 -4.76 -4.55
CA ILE A 65 -14.83 -3.30 -4.39
C ILE A 65 -16.07 -3.03 -3.54
N LEU A 66 -15.88 -2.75 -2.25
CA LEU A 66 -16.96 -2.48 -1.30
C LEU A 66 -17.56 -1.08 -1.48
N SER A 67 -16.73 -0.10 -1.85
CA SER A 67 -17.14 1.29 -2.00
C SER A 67 -16.35 1.97 -3.12
N LYS A 68 -17.03 2.80 -3.90
CA LYS A 68 -16.46 3.59 -4.99
C LYS A 68 -17.09 4.97 -5.03
N LYS A 69 -16.52 5.93 -4.28
CA LYS A 69 -17.13 7.24 -3.97
C LYS A 69 -16.13 8.37 -4.13
N ASN A 70 -16.59 9.63 -4.14
CA ASN A 70 -15.68 10.78 -4.07
C ASN A 70 -14.93 10.79 -2.72
N HIS A 71 -13.83 11.56 -2.65
CA HIS A 71 -12.96 11.59 -1.47
C HIS A 71 -13.69 11.95 -0.17
N PHE A 72 -14.67 12.86 -0.21
CA PHE A 72 -15.36 13.31 1.00
C PHE A 72 -16.25 12.21 1.58
N ASP A 73 -17.08 11.58 0.73
CA ASP A 73 -17.97 10.51 1.16
C ASP A 73 -17.20 9.26 1.57
N LEU A 74 -16.09 8.97 0.87
CA LEU A 74 -15.21 7.85 1.19
C LEU A 74 -14.50 8.08 2.53
N ASP A 75 -13.96 9.27 2.77
CA ASP A 75 -13.32 9.64 4.04
C ASP A 75 -14.29 9.54 5.23
N LYS A 76 -15.53 10.01 5.05
CA LYS A 76 -16.58 9.87 6.08
C LYS A 76 -16.88 8.42 6.40
N GLU A 77 -16.95 7.56 5.38
CA GLU A 77 -17.18 6.13 5.54
C GLU A 77 -16.04 5.46 6.30
N ILE A 78 -14.78 5.71 5.90
CA ILE A 78 -13.59 5.15 6.55
C ILE A 78 -13.52 5.60 8.02
N LYS A 79 -13.74 6.88 8.31
CA LYS A 79 -13.79 7.38 9.69
C LYS A 79 -14.90 6.74 10.51
N SER A 80 -16.06 6.51 9.90
CA SER A 80 -17.15 5.81 10.56
C SER A 80 -16.72 4.40 10.95
N ASP A 81 -16.12 3.63 10.04
CA ASP A 81 -15.67 2.26 10.32
C ASP A 81 -14.61 2.20 11.43
N ILE A 82 -13.68 3.16 11.44
CA ILE A 82 -12.65 3.29 12.47
C ILE A 82 -13.31 3.60 13.82
N ALA A 83 -14.21 4.58 13.85
CA ALA A 83 -14.88 5.00 15.08
C ALA A 83 -15.75 3.89 15.69
N SER A 84 -16.37 3.04 14.85
CA SER A 84 -17.14 1.88 15.31
C SER A 84 -16.30 0.63 15.53
N ASN A 85 -14.98 0.68 15.34
CA ASN A 85 -14.09 -0.47 15.41
C ASN A 85 -14.58 -1.65 14.54
N SER A 86 -15.08 -1.34 13.35
CA SER A 86 -15.71 -2.29 12.42
C SER A 86 -14.98 -2.37 11.09
N ILE A 87 -13.65 -2.17 11.10
CA ILE A 87 -12.83 -2.29 9.91
C ILE A 87 -12.76 -3.76 9.50
N THR A 88 -13.45 -4.10 8.42
CA THR A 88 -13.44 -5.44 7.80
C THR A 88 -12.73 -5.45 6.45
N TRP A 89 -12.34 -4.27 5.95
CA TRP A 89 -11.72 -4.09 4.64
C TRP A 89 -10.20 -4.01 4.73
N CYS A 90 -9.53 -4.34 3.62
CA CYS A 90 -8.08 -4.50 3.58
C CYS A 90 -7.36 -3.24 3.05
N VAL A 91 -7.96 -2.56 2.07
CA VAL A 91 -7.33 -1.42 1.38
C VAL A 91 -8.31 -0.26 1.26
N GLY A 92 -7.89 0.93 1.69
CA GLY A 92 -8.65 2.16 1.57
C GLY A 92 -7.87 3.21 0.77
N SER A 93 -8.49 3.77 -0.26
CA SER A 93 -7.99 4.93 -0.99
C SER A 93 -8.45 6.20 -0.30
N ASN A 94 -7.57 7.20 -0.18
CA ASN A 94 -7.98 8.53 0.28
C ASN A 94 -7.07 9.65 -0.25
N HIS A 95 -7.49 10.90 -0.07
CA HIS A 95 -6.70 12.07 -0.41
C HIS A 95 -5.68 12.36 0.70
N THR A 96 -4.46 12.76 0.31
CA THR A 96 -3.34 12.99 1.24
C THR A 96 -3.63 14.05 2.30
N SER A 97 -4.52 15.02 2.01
CA SER A 97 -4.95 16.04 2.98
C SER A 97 -5.65 15.46 4.22
N PHE A 98 -6.21 14.26 4.13
CA PHE A 98 -6.87 13.60 5.26
C PHE A 98 -5.92 12.72 6.08
N ALA A 99 -4.72 12.41 5.57
CA ALA A 99 -3.76 11.51 6.22
C ALA A 99 -3.48 11.84 7.71
N PRO A 100 -3.31 13.11 8.14
CA PRO A 100 -3.03 13.43 9.54
C PRO A 100 -4.16 13.05 10.54
N GLN A 101 -5.34 12.69 10.02
CA GLN A 101 -6.53 12.38 10.81
C GLN A 101 -6.65 10.88 11.09
N TYR A 102 -5.83 10.05 10.43
CA TYR A 102 -5.80 8.61 10.60
C TYR A 102 -4.74 8.20 11.62
N PRO A 103 -5.02 7.19 12.46
CA PRO A 103 -4.00 6.62 13.33
C PRO A 103 -2.89 6.00 12.48
N GLY A 104 -1.63 6.20 12.90
CA GLY A 104 -0.43 5.61 12.28
C GLY A 104 -0.06 4.27 12.88
#